data_AF-A0A3R8T498-F1
#
_entry.id   AF-A0A3R8T498-F1
#
_cell.length_a   1.000
_cell.length_b   1.000
_cell.length_c   1.000
_cell.angle_alpha   90.00
_cell.angle_beta   90.00
_cell.angle_gamma   90.00
#
_symmetry.space_group_name_H-M   'P 1'
#
loop_
_entity.id
_entity.type
_entity.pdbx_description
1 polymer ?
#
loop_
_entity_poly.entity_id
_entity_poly.type
_entity_poly.pdbx_seq_one_letter_code
_entity_poly.pdbx_strand_id
1 'polypeptide(L)'
;MRVMSSGRCVMLALAAAVCTSACAKAPPTEPERSSTMSEATQTGRTVNGHTYTDAPVDVKLGPNTFRIPANYLDSQIAPWPGEGVSLVIEWPDMGPSAPGARAEPRTNDFRKEIRILVDYVDRLPIETAVDRQASNEAISEEGSLERSNPVERLDLRVAQGERFGLTPYTIDPTLMDEYAQAYEKKYGKPHPRNPAFADDWYVARGPQGQLTTIIKCDNTKYRKDGVVLQGNDVISVEGEIAAGCHHYLVDIGNSLAIRMSYKRAFLKDWQAMERAIQDLLANTQIK
;
A
#
# COMPACT_ATOMS: atom_id res chain seq x y z
N MET A 1 54.12 35.85 -67.62
CA MET A 1 54.15 35.37 -69.03
C MET A 1 52.72 34.98 -69.43
N ARG A 2 52.24 35.53 -70.57
CA ARG A 2 51.16 35.08 -71.49
C ARG A 2 50.00 34.27 -70.88
N VAL A 3 48.77 34.78 -70.76
CA VAL A 3 47.74 35.09 -71.80
C VAL A 3 47.43 33.90 -72.73
N MET A 4 46.12 33.73 -72.97
CA MET A 4 45.42 32.94 -74.03
C MET A 4 44.94 31.56 -73.54
N SER A 5 43.74 31.06 -73.86
CA SER A 5 42.69 31.40 -74.83
C SER A 5 41.60 30.30 -74.68
N SER A 6 40.31 30.63 -74.50
CA SER A 6 39.23 30.80 -75.50
C SER A 6 38.46 29.52 -75.91
N GLY A 7 37.16 29.71 -76.24
CA GLY A 7 36.32 28.79 -77.03
C GLY A 7 35.15 28.16 -76.24
N ARG A 8 34.01 28.85 -76.06
CA ARG A 8 32.79 28.90 -76.92
C ARG A 8 31.90 27.64 -76.95
N CYS A 9 30.71 27.83 -76.37
CA CYS A 9 29.35 27.57 -76.87
C CYS A 9 28.75 26.14 -76.98
N VAL A 10 27.48 26.12 -76.51
CA VAL A 10 26.26 25.47 -77.03
C VAL A 10 25.54 24.60 -75.97
N MET A 11 24.22 24.78 -75.95
CA MET A 11 23.22 24.42 -74.94
C MET A 11 22.47 23.12 -75.26
N LEU A 12 21.75 22.61 -74.23
CA LEU A 12 20.49 21.83 -74.26
C LEU A 12 20.59 20.36 -74.80
N ALA A 13 19.96 19.31 -74.25
CA ALA A 13 19.01 19.11 -73.15
C ALA A 13 18.78 17.59 -72.88
N LEU A 14 17.97 17.29 -71.84
CA LEU A 14 17.25 16.03 -71.50
C LEU A 14 18.05 14.80 -71.03
N ALA A 15 17.84 14.37 -69.78
CA ALA A 15 16.78 13.41 -69.42
C ALA A 15 16.87 13.01 -67.94
N ALA A 16 15.70 12.81 -67.34
CA ALA A 16 15.47 12.58 -65.92
C ALA A 16 15.60 11.12 -65.48
N ALA A 17 15.71 10.98 -64.15
CA ALA A 17 15.37 9.85 -63.29
C ALA A 17 16.43 8.74 -63.13
N VAL A 18 17.20 8.89 -62.05
CA VAL A 18 18.05 7.88 -61.43
C VAL A 18 17.19 6.83 -60.74
N CYS A 19 17.31 5.57 -61.15
CA CYS A 19 16.98 4.42 -60.31
C CYS A 19 18.19 4.09 -59.44
N THR A 20 18.07 4.25 -58.13
CA THR A 20 18.88 3.46 -57.18
C THR A 20 17.95 2.90 -56.11
N SER A 21 17.84 1.58 -56.12
CA SER A 21 17.23 0.74 -55.12
C SER A 21 18.02 0.87 -53.81
N ALA A 22 17.49 1.65 -52.88
CA ALA A 22 17.91 1.61 -51.48
C ALA A 22 16.96 0.68 -50.73
N CYS A 23 17.50 -0.40 -50.17
CA CYS A 23 16.83 -1.27 -49.23
C CYS A 23 16.25 -0.45 -48.08
N ALA A 24 14.92 -0.32 -48.05
CA ALA A 24 14.23 0.23 -46.89
C ALA A 24 14.42 -0.75 -45.71
N LYS A 25 15.19 -0.33 -44.71
CA LYS A 25 15.12 -0.93 -43.37
C LYS A 25 13.68 -0.82 -42.90
N ALA A 26 13.08 -1.96 -42.58
CA ALA A 26 11.79 -2.00 -41.92
C ALA A 26 11.84 -1.13 -40.64
N PRO A 27 10.79 -0.35 -40.34
CA PRO A 27 10.71 0.34 -39.06
C PRO A 27 10.72 -0.68 -37.92
N PRO A 28 11.27 -0.34 -36.75
CA PRO A 28 11.33 -1.26 -35.62
C PRO A 28 9.91 -1.63 -35.21
N THR A 29 9.67 -2.93 -35.11
CA THR A 29 8.44 -3.53 -34.60
C THR A 29 8.05 -2.85 -33.30
N GLU A 30 6.83 -2.30 -33.25
CA GLU A 30 6.20 -1.91 -31.99
C GLU A 30 6.26 -3.09 -31.00
N PRO A 31 6.51 -2.85 -29.70
CA PRO A 31 6.48 -3.93 -28.73
C PRO A 31 5.08 -4.56 -28.75
N GLU A 32 5.04 -5.89 -28.86
CA GLU A 32 3.82 -6.70 -28.86
C GLU A 32 2.88 -6.27 -27.74
N ARG A 33 1.82 -5.54 -28.11
CA ARG A 33 0.75 -5.12 -27.20
C ARG A 33 -0.27 -6.24 -26.97
N SER A 34 0.06 -7.49 -27.24
CA SER A 34 -0.92 -8.57 -27.38
C SER A 34 -0.56 -9.87 -26.64
N SER A 35 0.18 -9.78 -25.53
CA SER A 35 0.42 -10.95 -24.67
C SER A 35 -0.37 -10.88 -23.35
N THR A 36 -0.48 -9.72 -22.71
CA THR A 36 -1.13 -9.58 -21.39
C THR A 36 -2.66 -9.73 -21.43
N MET A 37 -3.33 -9.33 -22.53
CA MET A 37 -4.79 -9.47 -22.64
C MET A 37 -5.26 -10.94 -22.70
N SER A 38 -4.38 -11.86 -23.09
CA SER A 38 -4.76 -13.27 -23.31
C SER A 38 -5.04 -14.04 -22.01
N GLU A 39 -4.61 -13.52 -20.87
CA GLU A 39 -4.86 -14.12 -19.55
C GLU A 39 -5.98 -13.43 -18.76
N ALA A 40 -6.53 -12.32 -19.29
CA ALA A 40 -7.63 -11.62 -18.63
C ALA A 40 -8.90 -12.48 -18.63
N THR A 41 -9.54 -12.63 -17.46
CA THR A 41 -10.85 -13.25 -17.35
C THR A 41 -11.98 -12.21 -17.27
N GLN A 42 -11.64 -11.00 -16.84
CA GLN A 42 -12.55 -9.86 -16.74
C GLN A 42 -11.97 -8.65 -17.45
N THR A 43 -12.81 -8.00 -18.25
CA THR A 43 -12.50 -6.73 -18.90
C THR A 43 -13.42 -5.66 -18.33
N GLY A 44 -12.82 -4.55 -17.90
CA GLY A 44 -13.51 -3.40 -17.35
C GLY A 44 -13.68 -2.28 -18.37
N ARG A 45 -13.68 -1.04 -17.87
CA ARG A 45 -13.82 0.17 -18.70
C ARG A 45 -12.55 0.45 -19.50
N THR A 46 -12.71 1.18 -20.61
CA THR A 46 -11.60 1.85 -21.29
C THR A 46 -11.64 3.34 -20.96
N VAL A 47 -10.59 3.87 -20.37
CA VAL A 47 -10.46 5.30 -20.00
C VAL A 47 -9.14 5.82 -20.55
N ASN A 48 -9.16 6.96 -21.24
CA ASN A 48 -7.97 7.60 -21.83
C ASN A 48 -7.11 6.65 -22.68
N GLY A 49 -7.74 5.74 -23.43
CA GLY A 49 -7.04 4.79 -24.30
C GLY A 49 -6.40 3.59 -23.58
N HIS A 50 -6.63 3.42 -22.28
CA HIS A 50 -6.26 2.24 -21.52
C HIS A 50 -7.49 1.41 -21.17
N THR A 51 -7.49 0.12 -21.54
CA THR A 51 -8.53 -0.85 -21.16
C THR A 51 -8.09 -1.60 -19.92
N TYR A 52 -8.84 -1.42 -18.83
CA TYR A 52 -8.54 -2.09 -17.57
C TYR A 52 -9.01 -3.54 -17.62
N THR A 53 -8.19 -4.45 -17.09
CA THR A 53 -8.51 -5.89 -16.98
C THR A 53 -8.05 -6.43 -15.63
N ASP A 54 -8.31 -7.71 -15.37
CA ASP A 54 -7.71 -8.48 -14.27
C ASP A 54 -6.49 -9.29 -14.72
N ALA A 55 -5.94 -9.04 -15.92
CA ALA A 55 -4.74 -9.71 -16.37
C ALA A 55 -3.62 -9.60 -15.32
N PRO A 56 -2.92 -10.69 -14.98
CA PRO A 56 -1.82 -10.64 -14.02
C PRO A 56 -0.67 -9.73 -14.47
N VAL A 57 -0.11 -9.00 -13.52
CA VAL A 57 1.07 -8.15 -13.69
C VAL A 57 2.16 -8.68 -12.78
N ASP A 58 3.39 -8.78 -13.32
CA ASP A 58 4.54 -9.18 -12.53
C ASP A 58 4.95 -8.06 -11.58
N VAL A 59 4.86 -8.33 -10.29
CA VAL A 59 5.28 -7.44 -9.21
C VAL A 59 6.49 -8.06 -8.52
N LYS A 60 7.60 -7.31 -8.48
CA LYS A 60 8.82 -7.73 -7.77
C LYS A 60 8.76 -7.25 -6.33
N LEU A 61 8.93 -8.16 -5.38
CA LEU A 61 9.10 -7.85 -3.97
C LEU A 61 10.32 -8.63 -3.47
N GLY A 62 11.44 -7.92 -3.33
CA GLY A 62 12.74 -8.54 -3.07
C GLY A 62 13.14 -9.52 -4.19
N PRO A 63 13.58 -10.75 -3.85
CA PRO A 63 13.96 -11.75 -4.85
C PRO A 63 12.76 -12.40 -5.54
N ASN A 64 11.54 -12.23 -5.01
CA ASN A 64 10.35 -12.93 -5.45
C ASN A 64 9.58 -12.14 -6.51
N THR A 65 8.84 -12.87 -7.35
CA THR A 65 7.92 -12.31 -8.34
C THR A 65 6.52 -12.82 -8.08
N PHE A 66 5.55 -11.92 -8.09
CA PHE A 66 4.14 -12.20 -7.87
C PHE A 66 3.35 -11.78 -9.11
N ARG A 67 2.58 -12.70 -9.71
CA ARG A 67 1.68 -12.42 -10.83
C ARG A 67 0.33 -11.93 -10.29
N ILE A 68 0.29 -10.68 -9.83
CA ILE A 68 -0.88 -10.11 -9.15
C ILE A 68 -1.89 -9.62 -10.21
N PRO A 69 -3.17 -10.01 -10.17
CA PRO A 69 -4.19 -9.45 -11.06
C PRO A 69 -4.22 -7.93 -10.98
N ALA A 70 -4.16 -7.25 -12.14
CA ALA A 70 -3.94 -5.80 -12.18
C ALA A 70 -4.95 -5.01 -11.34
N ASN A 71 -6.19 -5.47 -11.22
CA ASN A 71 -7.25 -4.81 -10.48
C ASN A 71 -7.07 -4.79 -8.94
N TYR A 72 -6.15 -5.60 -8.37
CA TYR A 72 -5.70 -5.45 -6.99
C TYR A 72 -4.80 -4.23 -6.79
N LEU A 73 -3.96 -3.88 -7.77
CA LEU A 73 -3.00 -2.77 -7.67
C LEU A 73 -3.73 -1.45 -7.52
N ASP A 74 -3.28 -0.54 -6.66
CA ASP A 74 -3.94 0.76 -6.41
C ASP A 74 -4.32 1.49 -7.71
N SER A 75 -3.40 1.57 -8.67
CA SER A 75 -3.60 2.17 -10.01
C SER A 75 -4.54 1.38 -10.94
N GLN A 76 -4.75 0.09 -10.65
CA GLN A 76 -5.39 -0.93 -11.49
C GLN A 76 -4.65 -1.22 -12.81
N ILE A 77 -3.38 -0.82 -12.93
CA ILE A 77 -2.57 -0.94 -14.16
C ILE A 77 -1.23 -1.63 -13.87
N ALA A 78 -0.42 -1.00 -13.02
CA ALA A 78 0.93 -1.42 -12.67
C ALA A 78 1.33 -0.84 -11.31
N PRO A 79 2.32 -1.41 -10.60
CA PRO A 79 2.85 -0.80 -9.40
C PRO A 79 3.33 0.63 -9.66
N TRP A 80 3.15 1.52 -8.68
CA TRP A 80 3.73 2.85 -8.73
C TRP A 80 5.27 2.77 -8.68
N PRO A 81 6.01 3.73 -9.27
CA PRO A 81 7.45 3.77 -9.15
C PRO A 81 7.89 3.82 -7.67
N GLY A 82 8.80 2.92 -7.27
CA GLY A 82 9.29 2.82 -5.90
C GLY A 82 9.50 1.36 -5.47
N GLU A 83 9.87 1.19 -4.21
CA GLU A 83 9.90 -0.12 -3.55
C GLU A 83 8.49 -0.46 -3.01
N GLY A 84 8.19 -1.76 -2.96
CA GLY A 84 6.90 -2.25 -2.46
C GLY A 84 5.76 -2.15 -3.47
N VAL A 85 4.56 -2.54 -3.04
CA VAL A 85 3.34 -2.46 -3.84
C VAL A 85 2.14 -1.99 -3.00
N SER A 86 1.34 -1.10 -3.58
CA SER A 86 0.06 -0.68 -3.01
C SER A 86 -1.08 -1.46 -3.65
N LEU A 87 -1.87 -2.13 -2.81
CA LEU A 87 -3.02 -2.95 -3.18
C LEU A 87 -4.29 -2.39 -2.53
N VAL A 88 -5.44 -2.70 -3.12
CA VAL A 88 -6.76 -2.39 -2.56
C VAL A 88 -7.67 -3.61 -2.64
N ILE A 89 -8.28 -3.93 -1.50
CA ILE A 89 -9.41 -4.86 -1.40
C ILE A 89 -10.65 -4.10 -0.90
N GLU A 90 -11.84 -4.66 -1.08
CA GLU A 90 -13.11 -4.06 -0.67
C GLU A 90 -13.83 -4.90 0.38
N TRP A 91 -14.29 -4.23 1.44
CA TRP A 91 -15.22 -4.81 2.42
C TRP A 91 -16.61 -5.01 1.79
N PRO A 92 -17.36 -6.09 2.11
CA PRO A 92 -17.07 -7.13 3.10
C PRO A 92 -16.33 -8.35 2.56
N ASP A 93 -16.30 -8.55 1.26
CA ASP A 93 -15.87 -9.83 0.66
C ASP A 93 -14.35 -9.97 0.54
N MET A 94 -13.60 -8.89 0.81
CA MET A 94 -12.13 -8.83 0.74
C MET A 94 -11.56 -9.11 -0.66
N GLY A 95 -12.38 -9.00 -1.69
CA GLY A 95 -11.98 -9.08 -3.09
C GLY A 95 -11.44 -7.74 -3.63
N PRO A 96 -10.84 -7.73 -4.83
CA PRO A 96 -10.41 -6.50 -5.47
C PRO A 96 -11.62 -5.73 -6.01
N SER A 97 -11.47 -4.42 -6.22
CA SER A 97 -12.44 -3.68 -7.04
C SER A 97 -12.48 -4.26 -8.46
N ALA A 98 -13.62 -4.12 -9.14
CA ALA A 98 -13.72 -4.48 -10.55
C ALA A 98 -12.69 -3.72 -11.41
N PRO A 99 -12.18 -4.29 -12.52
CA PRO A 99 -11.18 -3.64 -13.35
C PRO A 99 -11.60 -2.24 -13.82
N GLY A 100 -10.76 -1.25 -13.52
CA GLY A 100 -11.00 0.16 -13.88
C GLY A 100 -12.07 0.85 -13.04
N ALA A 101 -12.66 0.22 -12.03
CA ALA A 101 -13.69 0.85 -11.20
C ALA A 101 -13.16 1.97 -10.30
N ARG A 102 -11.85 1.95 -9.95
CA ARG A 102 -11.20 3.01 -9.16
C ARG A 102 -10.61 4.13 -10.02
N ALA A 103 -10.50 3.91 -11.34
CA ALA A 103 -10.06 4.95 -12.27
C ALA A 103 -11.08 6.10 -12.31
N GLU A 104 -10.60 7.34 -12.33
CA GLU A 104 -11.50 8.50 -12.32
C GLU A 104 -12.20 8.70 -13.68
N PRO A 105 -13.51 9.03 -13.70
CA PRO A 105 -14.41 9.09 -12.54
C PRO A 105 -14.72 7.68 -12.01
N ARG A 106 -14.55 7.49 -10.68
CA ARG A 106 -14.73 6.18 -10.03
C ARG A 106 -16.17 5.67 -10.08
N THR A 107 -16.32 4.36 -10.11
CA THR A 107 -17.61 3.66 -10.11
C THR A 107 -17.77 2.68 -8.95
N ASN A 108 -16.70 2.40 -8.19
CA ASN A 108 -16.79 1.66 -6.94
C ASN A 108 -17.23 2.56 -5.78
N ASP A 109 -17.63 1.95 -4.65
CA ASP A 109 -17.82 2.69 -3.41
C ASP A 109 -16.49 2.81 -2.65
N PHE A 110 -15.86 3.98 -2.75
CA PHE A 110 -14.58 4.26 -2.10
C PHE A 110 -14.61 4.04 -0.57
N ARG A 111 -15.79 4.03 0.05
CA ARG A 111 -15.92 3.81 1.50
C ARG A 111 -15.55 2.38 1.89
N LYS A 112 -15.70 1.42 0.96
CA LYS A 112 -15.40 -0.01 1.14
C LYS A 112 -13.91 -0.33 0.97
N GLU A 113 -13.13 0.57 0.38
CA GLU A 113 -11.70 0.35 0.13
C GLU A 113 -10.91 0.16 1.43
N ILE A 114 -10.10 -0.89 1.44
CA ILE A 114 -9.06 -1.21 2.42
C ILE A 114 -7.74 -1.11 1.67
N ARG A 115 -6.90 -0.15 2.07
CA ARG A 115 -5.60 0.09 1.42
C ARG A 115 -4.55 -0.76 2.08
N ILE A 116 -3.73 -1.44 1.29
CA ILE A 116 -2.70 -2.36 1.75
C ILE A 116 -1.38 -1.94 1.11
N LEU A 117 -0.36 -1.76 1.93
CA LEU A 117 1.02 -1.62 1.48
C LEU A 117 1.77 -2.90 1.81
N VAL A 118 2.49 -3.43 0.85
CA VAL A 118 3.36 -4.61 1.01
C VAL A 118 4.77 -4.22 0.62
N ASP A 119 5.69 -4.29 1.59
CA ASP A 119 7.09 -3.92 1.43
C ASP A 119 7.99 -5.13 1.68
N TYR A 120 9.01 -5.31 0.86
CA TYR A 120 10.08 -6.26 1.15
C TYR A 120 11.04 -5.68 2.21
N VAL A 121 11.39 -6.49 3.21
CA VAL A 121 12.24 -6.08 4.34
C VAL A 121 13.59 -6.79 4.24
N ASP A 122 14.65 -6.02 3.98
CA ASP A 122 16.03 -6.51 3.89
C ASP A 122 16.99 -5.89 4.91
N ARG A 123 16.60 -4.80 5.59
CA ARG A 123 17.47 -4.06 6.51
C ARG A 123 17.40 -4.53 7.96
N LEU A 124 16.29 -5.15 8.34
CA LEU A 124 16.02 -5.59 9.71
C LEU A 124 15.37 -6.98 9.69
N PRO A 125 15.56 -7.80 10.73
CA PRO A 125 14.89 -9.10 10.82
C PRO A 125 13.36 -8.94 10.69
N ILE A 126 12.75 -9.74 9.82
CA ILE A 126 11.30 -9.67 9.56
C ILE A 126 10.51 -10.17 10.77
N GLU A 127 11.06 -11.11 11.52
CA GLU A 127 10.45 -11.78 12.67
C GLU A 127 10.11 -10.79 13.80
N THR A 128 10.86 -9.69 13.89
CA THR A 128 10.65 -8.65 14.90
C THR A 128 9.94 -7.41 14.33
N ALA A 129 9.45 -7.46 13.09
CA ALA A 129 8.83 -6.28 12.46
C ALA A 129 7.54 -5.84 13.15
N VAL A 130 6.72 -6.80 13.60
CA VAL A 130 5.49 -6.49 14.33
C VAL A 130 5.81 -5.95 15.73
N ASP A 131 6.81 -6.53 16.43
CA ASP A 131 7.26 -6.04 17.74
C ASP A 131 7.78 -4.60 17.67
N ARG A 132 8.51 -4.25 16.60
CA ARG A 132 8.96 -2.87 16.38
C ARG A 132 7.79 -1.89 16.22
N GLN A 133 6.65 -2.32 15.68
CA GLN A 133 5.43 -1.49 15.63
C GLN A 133 4.75 -1.39 16.99
N ALA A 134 5.02 -2.31 17.91
CA ALA A 134 4.48 -2.35 19.26
C ALA A 134 5.35 -1.62 20.30
N SER A 135 6.41 -0.94 19.88
CA SER A 135 7.34 -0.23 20.76
C SER A 135 7.87 1.05 20.11
N ASN A 136 8.60 1.85 20.87
CA ASN A 136 9.20 3.10 20.42
C ASN A 136 10.74 3.09 20.45
N GLU A 137 11.35 1.91 20.55
CA GLU A 137 12.81 1.78 20.63
C GLU A 137 13.54 2.36 19.41
N ALA A 138 12.95 2.26 18.23
CA ALA A 138 13.51 2.79 17.00
C ALA A 138 13.45 4.32 16.88
N ILE A 139 12.65 4.99 17.72
CA ILE A 139 12.37 6.44 17.63
C ILE A 139 12.68 7.19 18.94
N SER A 140 13.29 6.51 19.92
CA SER A 140 13.66 7.11 21.19
C SER A 140 15.04 6.61 21.63
N GLU A 141 15.83 7.45 22.29
CA GLU A 141 17.16 7.08 22.77
C GLU A 141 17.09 6.18 24.01
N GLU A 142 18.03 5.25 24.17
CA GLU A 142 18.10 4.41 25.36
C GLU A 142 18.31 5.27 26.62
N GLY A 143 17.56 4.98 27.68
CA GLY A 143 17.58 5.75 28.94
C GLY A 143 16.96 7.15 28.85
N SER A 144 16.45 7.58 27.68
CA SER A 144 15.71 8.84 27.55
C SER A 144 14.37 8.77 28.27
N LEU A 145 13.79 9.95 28.54
CA LEU A 145 12.43 10.01 29.07
C LEU A 145 11.44 9.48 28.03
N GLU A 146 11.61 9.88 26.77
CA GLU A 146 10.77 9.49 25.64
C GLU A 146 10.65 7.95 25.51
N ARG A 147 11.72 7.21 25.83
CA ARG A 147 11.74 5.74 25.84
C ARG A 147 10.79 5.11 26.85
N SER A 148 10.37 5.84 27.89
CA SER A 148 9.39 5.38 28.88
C SER A 148 7.97 5.88 28.63
N ASN A 149 7.69 6.46 27.46
CA ASN A 149 6.36 6.93 27.10
C ASN A 149 5.36 5.75 26.99
N PRO A 150 4.37 5.63 27.90
CA PRO A 150 3.44 4.50 27.92
C PRO A 150 2.44 4.52 26.76
N VAL A 151 2.33 5.64 26.04
CA VAL A 151 1.48 5.74 24.84
C VAL A 151 2.05 4.91 23.69
N GLU A 152 3.36 4.74 23.60
CA GLU A 152 4.02 4.20 22.40
C GLU A 152 4.60 2.80 22.60
N ARG A 153 4.30 2.15 23.73
CA ARG A 153 4.92 0.89 24.16
C ARG A 153 3.90 -0.11 24.67
N LEU A 154 3.83 -1.28 24.04
CA LEU A 154 2.88 -2.34 24.39
C LEU A 154 3.16 -2.92 25.78
N ASP A 155 4.43 -3.02 26.18
CA ASP A 155 4.86 -3.54 27.48
C ASP A 155 4.52 -2.61 28.66
N LEU A 156 4.17 -1.35 28.38
CA LEU A 156 3.70 -0.38 29.36
C LEU A 156 2.16 -0.19 29.33
N ARG A 157 1.45 -0.98 28.52
CA ARG A 157 0.00 -0.90 28.37
C ARG A 157 -0.72 -2.03 29.11
N VAL A 158 -1.98 -1.78 29.47
CA VAL A 158 -2.82 -2.72 30.22
C VAL A 158 -3.70 -3.53 29.27
N ALA A 159 -3.51 -4.84 29.28
CA ALA A 159 -4.35 -5.79 28.54
C ALA A 159 -5.81 -5.74 29.04
N GLN A 160 -6.75 -5.82 28.12
CA GLN A 160 -8.19 -5.82 28.38
C GLN A 160 -8.81 -7.18 28.01
N GLY A 161 -10.11 -7.35 28.29
CA GLY A 161 -10.86 -8.52 27.86
C GLY A 161 -10.87 -8.67 26.33
N GLU A 162 -10.78 -9.91 25.86
CA GLU A 162 -10.73 -10.24 24.44
C GLU A 162 -11.92 -9.67 23.66
N ARG A 163 -11.66 -9.21 22.43
CA ARG A 163 -12.67 -8.76 21.49
C ARG A 163 -12.28 -9.17 20.07
N PHE A 164 -13.18 -9.84 19.36
CA PHE A 164 -12.95 -10.31 17.97
C PHE A 164 -11.72 -11.23 17.82
N GLY A 165 -11.35 -12.01 18.84
CA GLY A 165 -10.12 -12.80 18.82
C GLY A 165 -8.84 -11.98 19.00
N LEU A 166 -8.95 -10.70 19.36
CA LEU A 166 -7.84 -9.81 19.68
C LEU A 166 -7.82 -9.48 21.17
N THR A 167 -6.64 -9.30 21.74
CA THR A 167 -6.50 -8.69 23.08
C THR A 167 -6.34 -7.18 22.92
N PRO A 168 -7.30 -6.36 23.38
CA PRO A 168 -7.14 -4.90 23.38
C PRO A 168 -6.16 -4.47 24.47
N TYR A 169 -5.44 -3.38 24.24
CA TYR A 169 -4.48 -2.76 25.16
C TYR A 169 -4.75 -1.27 25.26
N THR A 170 -4.97 -0.80 26.49
CA THR A 170 -5.17 0.63 26.79
C THR A 170 -3.96 1.21 27.51
N ILE A 171 -3.82 2.53 27.47
CA ILE A 171 -2.74 3.26 28.14
C ILE A 171 -2.95 3.14 29.65
N ASP A 172 -1.89 2.78 30.38
CA ASP A 172 -1.92 2.78 31.84
C ASP A 172 -1.99 4.23 32.37
N PRO A 173 -3.08 4.62 33.05
CA PRO A 173 -3.22 6.00 33.54
C PRO A 173 -2.18 6.35 34.61
N THR A 174 -1.77 5.39 35.45
CA THR A 174 -0.75 5.62 36.50
C THR A 174 0.60 5.90 35.87
N LEU A 175 1.05 5.08 34.92
CA LEU A 175 2.31 5.33 34.21
C LEU A 175 2.25 6.63 33.38
N MET A 176 1.08 6.98 32.83
CA MET A 176 0.90 8.22 32.08
C MET A 176 0.99 9.47 32.97
N ASP A 177 0.52 9.40 34.21
CA ASP A 177 0.65 10.48 35.19
C ASP A 177 2.10 10.63 35.65
N GLU A 178 2.79 9.51 35.94
CA GLU A 178 4.22 9.51 36.28
C GLU A 178 5.08 10.09 35.15
N TYR A 179 4.84 9.64 33.91
CA TYR A 179 5.53 10.15 32.73
C TYR A 179 5.29 11.65 32.53
N ALA A 180 4.05 12.12 32.71
CA ALA A 180 3.72 13.53 32.57
C ALA A 180 4.45 14.41 33.62
N GLN A 181 4.54 13.95 34.87
CA GLN A 181 5.31 14.65 35.92
C GLN A 181 6.80 14.69 35.60
N ALA A 182 7.37 13.57 35.14
CA ALA A 182 8.78 13.51 34.73
C ALA A 182 9.07 14.42 33.53
N TYR A 183 8.14 14.48 32.57
CA TYR A 183 8.20 15.36 31.41
C TYR A 183 8.21 16.84 31.82
N GLU A 184 7.29 17.23 32.70
CA GLU A 184 7.22 18.61 33.19
C GLU A 184 8.48 19.00 33.97
N LYS A 185 8.99 18.11 34.81
CA LYS A 185 10.26 18.32 35.52
C LYS A 185 11.45 18.50 34.57
N LYS A 186 11.52 17.71 33.49
CA LYS A 186 12.64 17.75 32.53
C LYS A 186 12.57 18.95 31.60
N TYR A 187 11.37 19.30 31.12
CA TYR A 187 11.18 20.28 30.04
C TYR A 187 10.56 21.60 30.49
N GLY A 188 10.17 21.73 31.77
CA GLY A 188 9.58 22.95 32.33
C GLY A 188 8.20 23.30 31.78
N LYS A 189 7.50 22.33 31.15
CA LYS A 189 6.17 22.51 30.59
C LYS A 189 5.35 21.22 30.70
N PRO A 190 4.02 21.31 30.87
CA PRO A 190 3.16 20.13 30.94
C PRO A 190 3.27 19.24 29.68
N HIS A 191 3.14 17.92 29.87
CA HIS A 191 3.11 16.99 28.75
C HIS A 191 1.83 17.18 27.90
N PRO A 192 1.93 17.37 26.58
CA PRO A 192 0.76 17.56 25.72
C PRO A 192 -0.06 16.27 25.62
N ARG A 193 -1.22 16.22 26.28
CA ARG A 193 -2.18 15.12 26.15
C ARG A 193 -3.12 15.37 24.97
N ASN A 194 -2.81 14.77 23.82
CA ASN A 194 -3.66 14.83 22.64
C ASN A 194 -4.33 13.46 22.39
N PRO A 195 -5.65 13.33 22.60
CA PRO A 195 -6.38 12.08 22.38
C PRO A 195 -6.27 11.52 20.95
N ALA A 196 -5.95 12.37 19.96
CA ALA A 196 -5.73 11.95 18.58
C ALA A 196 -4.47 11.06 18.39
N PHE A 197 -3.54 11.07 19.35
CA PHE A 197 -2.33 10.25 19.33
C PHE A 197 -2.35 9.16 20.42
N ALA A 198 -3.52 8.93 21.04
CA ALA A 198 -3.71 7.98 22.13
C ALA A 198 -4.53 6.77 21.67
N ASP A 199 -4.07 6.14 20.58
CA ASP A 199 -4.77 5.04 19.91
C ASP A 199 -5.08 3.85 20.83
N ASP A 200 -6.23 3.24 20.57
CA ASP A 200 -6.59 1.93 21.11
C ASP A 200 -5.81 0.86 20.34
N TRP A 201 -5.07 0.00 21.05
CA TRP A 201 -4.25 -1.05 20.42
C TRP A 201 -4.95 -2.40 20.55
N TYR A 202 -4.86 -3.23 19.53
CA TYR A 202 -5.38 -4.59 19.50
C TYR A 202 -4.30 -5.53 19.00
N VAL A 203 -4.17 -6.68 19.65
CA VAL A 203 -3.06 -7.60 19.42
C VAL A 203 -3.56 -9.02 19.23
N ALA A 204 -2.99 -9.72 18.24
CA ALA A 204 -3.03 -11.18 18.14
C ALA A 204 -1.64 -11.77 18.37
N ARG A 205 -1.60 -12.94 18.99
CA ARG A 205 -0.36 -13.69 19.23
C ARG A 205 -0.47 -15.08 18.62
N GLY A 206 0.66 -15.59 18.15
CA GLY A 206 0.80 -16.95 17.67
C GLY A 206 0.88 -17.96 18.81
N PRO A 207 0.95 -19.27 18.48
CA PRO A 207 0.93 -20.34 19.48
C PRO A 207 2.08 -20.32 20.49
N GLN A 208 3.21 -19.68 20.16
CA GLN A 208 4.38 -19.56 21.05
C GLN A 208 4.40 -18.21 21.78
N GLY A 209 3.31 -17.43 21.72
CA GLY A 209 3.19 -16.13 22.36
C GLY A 209 3.81 -14.96 21.58
N GLN A 210 4.42 -15.23 20.42
CA GLN A 210 4.98 -14.19 19.56
C GLN A 210 3.89 -13.28 18.97
N LEU A 211 4.19 -12.00 18.83
CA LEU A 211 3.27 -11.03 18.25
C LEU A 211 3.13 -11.28 16.74
N THR A 212 1.93 -11.60 16.27
CA THR A 212 1.66 -11.82 14.84
C THR A 212 0.96 -10.64 14.19
N THR A 213 0.17 -9.92 14.98
CA THR A 213 -0.66 -8.81 14.52
C THR A 213 -0.68 -7.71 15.57
N ILE A 214 -0.53 -6.46 15.13
CA ILE A 214 -0.88 -5.28 15.92
C ILE A 214 -1.74 -4.33 15.09
N ILE A 215 -2.83 -3.86 15.69
CA ILE A 215 -3.78 -2.94 15.09
C ILE A 215 -3.91 -1.73 16.01
N LYS A 216 -3.69 -0.54 15.47
CA LYS A 216 -3.82 0.73 16.18
C LYS A 216 -4.99 1.50 15.58
N CYS A 217 -6.00 1.80 16.37
CA CYS A 217 -7.19 2.50 15.90
C CYS A 217 -7.35 3.83 16.64
N ASP A 218 -7.94 4.81 15.95
CA ASP A 218 -8.43 6.03 16.59
C ASP A 218 -9.19 5.66 17.87
N ASN A 219 -8.90 6.35 18.97
CA ASN A 219 -9.52 6.08 20.26
C ASN A 219 -11.03 6.34 20.23
N THR A 220 -11.82 5.43 20.79
CA THR A 220 -13.28 5.57 20.92
C THR A 220 -13.74 6.83 21.66
N LYS A 221 -12.92 7.37 22.58
CA LYS A 221 -13.16 8.64 23.28
C LYS A 221 -12.93 9.88 22.41
N TYR A 222 -12.04 9.79 21.42
CA TYR A 222 -11.68 10.89 20.54
C TYR A 222 -12.58 10.94 19.30
N ARG A 223 -12.86 9.78 18.71
CA ARG A 223 -13.54 9.70 17.42
C ARG A 223 -14.54 8.54 17.39
N LYS A 224 -15.76 8.83 16.93
CA LYS A 224 -16.77 7.81 16.61
C LYS A 224 -16.43 7.11 15.30
N ASP A 225 -17.11 6.01 14.99
CA ASP A 225 -16.83 5.25 13.77
C ASP A 225 -17.06 6.07 12.48
N GLY A 226 -17.99 7.03 12.49
CA GLY A 226 -18.32 7.92 11.38
C GLY A 226 -18.92 7.22 10.14
N VAL A 227 -19.12 5.91 10.21
CA VAL A 227 -19.87 5.10 9.24
C VAL A 227 -20.72 4.07 9.97
N VAL A 228 -21.78 3.60 9.32
CA VAL A 228 -22.62 2.48 9.75
C VAL A 228 -22.59 1.40 8.67
N LEU A 229 -22.48 0.15 9.11
CA LEU A 229 -22.53 -1.01 8.23
C LEU A 229 -23.96 -1.54 8.16
N GLN A 230 -24.53 -1.66 6.96
CA GLN A 230 -25.87 -2.22 6.75
C GLN A 230 -25.81 -3.26 5.63
N GLY A 231 -25.89 -4.54 5.99
CA GLY A 231 -25.65 -5.62 5.03
C GLY A 231 -24.25 -5.47 4.42
N ASN A 232 -24.18 -5.28 3.11
CA ASN A 232 -22.92 -5.10 2.38
C ASN A 232 -22.57 -3.62 2.13
N ASP A 233 -23.35 -2.68 2.67
CA ASP A 233 -23.18 -1.24 2.43
C ASP A 233 -22.52 -0.50 3.59
N VAL A 234 -21.77 0.54 3.23
CA VAL A 234 -21.05 1.41 4.17
C VAL A 234 -21.60 2.81 4.05
N ILE A 235 -22.42 3.21 5.02
CA ILE A 235 -23.14 4.48 5.00
C ILE A 235 -22.37 5.47 5.86
N SER A 236 -21.95 6.60 5.28
CA SER A 236 -21.34 7.70 6.04
C SER A 236 -22.35 8.35 6.98
N VAL A 237 -21.91 8.66 8.20
CA VAL A 237 -22.67 9.50 9.11
C VAL A 237 -22.33 10.95 8.79
N GLU A 238 -23.35 11.77 8.51
CA GLU A 238 -23.16 13.17 8.16
C GLU A 238 -22.47 13.94 9.31
N GLY A 239 -21.51 14.79 8.95
CA GLY A 239 -20.74 15.60 9.91
C GLY A 239 -19.69 14.84 10.71
N GLU A 240 -19.60 13.51 10.57
CA GLU A 240 -18.63 12.69 11.30
C GLU A 240 -17.47 12.29 10.37
N ILE A 241 -16.24 12.42 10.87
CA ILE A 241 -15.06 11.91 10.17
C ILE A 241 -14.80 10.49 10.65
N ALA A 242 -14.83 9.54 9.73
CA ALA A 242 -14.69 8.12 10.03
C ALA A 242 -13.39 7.79 10.79
N ALA A 243 -13.52 6.97 11.84
CA ALA A 243 -12.37 6.44 12.56
C ALA A 243 -11.59 5.45 11.72
N GLY A 244 -10.27 5.55 11.77
CA GLY A 244 -9.32 4.69 11.07
C GLY A 244 -8.60 3.72 11.99
N CYS A 245 -8.04 2.68 11.36
CA CYS A 245 -7.08 1.77 11.96
C CYS A 245 -5.88 1.59 11.03
N HIS A 246 -4.71 1.42 11.64
CA HIS A 246 -3.50 0.90 11.01
C HIS A 246 -3.22 -0.49 11.53
N HIS A 247 -3.13 -1.46 10.63
CA HIS A 247 -3.00 -2.88 10.93
C HIS A 247 -1.69 -3.38 10.35
N TYR A 248 -0.85 -4.00 11.18
CA TYR A 248 0.45 -4.50 10.81
C TYR A 248 0.53 -6.01 11.03
N LEU A 249 1.03 -6.71 10.02
CA LEU A 249 1.35 -8.13 10.03
C LEU A 249 2.56 -8.39 9.11
N VAL A 250 3.03 -9.64 9.05
CA VAL A 250 4.15 -10.05 8.21
C VAL A 250 3.89 -11.36 7.48
N ASP A 251 4.51 -11.51 6.32
CA ASP A 251 4.82 -12.81 5.71
C ASP A 251 6.32 -13.07 5.90
N ILE A 252 6.64 -13.92 6.88
CA ILE A 252 8.02 -14.27 7.23
C ILE A 252 8.71 -15.03 6.07
N GLY A 253 7.98 -15.90 5.36
CA GLY A 253 8.56 -16.75 4.32
C GLY A 253 9.09 -15.97 3.13
N ASN A 254 8.47 -14.82 2.84
CA ASN A 254 8.86 -13.91 1.77
C ASN A 254 9.54 -12.62 2.25
N SER A 255 9.78 -12.49 3.56
CA SER A 255 10.28 -11.27 4.22
C SER A 255 9.47 -10.02 3.86
N LEU A 256 8.14 -10.10 3.92
CA LEU A 256 7.24 -9.00 3.58
C LEU A 256 6.59 -8.39 4.83
N ALA A 257 6.69 -7.08 4.99
CA ALA A 257 5.89 -6.32 5.93
C ALA A 257 4.60 -5.87 5.24
N ILE A 258 3.47 -6.09 5.90
CA ILE A 258 2.15 -5.74 5.36
C ILE A 258 1.50 -4.73 6.30
N ARG A 259 1.09 -3.59 5.75
CA ARG A 259 0.36 -2.55 6.47
C ARG A 259 -0.98 -2.30 5.80
N MET A 260 -2.07 -2.42 6.55
CA MET A 260 -3.40 -2.04 6.08
C MET A 260 -3.87 -0.75 6.74
N SER A 261 -4.66 0.03 6.01
CA SER A 261 -5.38 1.19 6.51
C SER A 261 -6.86 1.11 6.11
N TYR A 262 -7.73 1.12 7.11
CA TYR A 262 -9.17 0.93 6.94
C TYR A 262 -9.97 1.62 8.03
N LYS A 263 -11.30 1.67 7.88
CA LYS A 263 -12.19 2.27 8.88
C LYS A 263 -12.35 1.33 10.07
N ARG A 264 -12.34 1.86 11.30
CA ARG A 264 -12.49 1.10 12.55
C ARG A 264 -13.75 0.24 12.59
N ALA A 265 -14.82 0.65 11.89
CA ALA A 265 -16.03 -0.15 11.71
C ALA A 265 -15.76 -1.56 11.12
N PHE A 266 -14.71 -1.71 10.30
CA PHE A 266 -14.33 -2.99 9.69
C PHE A 266 -13.47 -3.88 10.60
N LEU A 267 -13.04 -3.40 11.78
CA LEU A 267 -12.12 -4.12 12.68
C LEU A 267 -12.60 -5.54 13.02
N LYS A 268 -13.92 -5.77 13.09
CA LYS A 268 -14.49 -7.10 13.37
C LYS A 268 -14.09 -8.16 12.34
N ASP A 269 -13.74 -7.76 11.12
CA ASP A 269 -13.40 -8.64 10.00
C ASP A 269 -11.87 -8.69 9.74
N TRP A 270 -11.03 -8.25 10.68
CA TRP A 270 -9.57 -8.17 10.53
C TRP A 270 -8.92 -9.48 10.04
N GLN A 271 -9.37 -10.64 10.55
CA GLN A 271 -8.85 -11.95 10.13
C GLN A 271 -9.16 -12.26 8.66
N ALA A 272 -10.32 -11.80 8.16
CA ALA A 272 -10.66 -11.99 6.75
C ALA A 272 -9.76 -11.14 5.85
N MET A 273 -9.39 -9.92 6.30
CA MET A 273 -8.42 -9.08 5.59
C MET A 273 -7.04 -9.75 5.54
N GLU A 274 -6.54 -10.27 6.67
CA GLU A 274 -5.25 -10.97 6.72
C GLU A 274 -5.24 -12.21 5.80
N ARG A 275 -6.28 -13.04 5.86
CA ARG A 275 -6.38 -14.22 4.99
C ARG A 275 -6.40 -13.83 3.51
N ALA A 276 -7.18 -12.83 3.13
CA ALA A 276 -7.27 -12.40 1.74
C ALA A 276 -5.92 -11.96 1.16
N ILE A 277 -5.11 -11.21 1.93
CA ILE A 277 -3.77 -10.82 1.46
C ILE A 277 -2.79 -11.98 1.45
N GLN A 278 -2.83 -12.86 2.46
CA GLN A 278 -1.96 -14.04 2.53
C GLN A 278 -2.25 -15.00 1.37
N ASP A 279 -3.53 -15.27 1.09
CA ASP A 279 -3.97 -16.12 -0.01
C ASP A 279 -3.57 -15.50 -1.36
N LEU A 280 -3.73 -14.18 -1.53
CA LEU A 280 -3.29 -13.49 -2.75
C LEU A 280 -1.79 -13.69 -2.99
N LEU A 281 -0.95 -13.41 -1.99
CA LEU A 281 0.50 -13.51 -2.12
C LEU A 281 0.93 -14.96 -2.37
N ALA A 282 0.38 -15.92 -1.63
CA ALA A 282 0.70 -17.33 -1.78
C ALA A 282 0.31 -17.89 -3.16
N ASN A 283 -0.84 -17.47 -3.70
CA ASN A 283 -1.35 -17.98 -4.98
C ASN A 283 -0.71 -17.31 -6.20
N THR A 284 -0.15 -16.11 -6.04
CA THR A 284 0.43 -15.34 -7.16
C THR A 284 1.94 -15.43 -7.23
N GLN A 285 2.61 -15.93 -6.19
CA GLN A 285 4.06 -16.15 -6.20
C GLN A 285 4.47 -17.15 -7.28
N ILE A 286 5.41 -16.74 -8.13
CA ILE A 286 6.05 -17.63 -9.10
C ILE A 286 7.05 -18.51 -8.33
N LYS A 287 6.88 -19.83 -8.45
CA LYS A 287 7.78 -20.84 -7.86
C LYS A 287 9.00 -21.11 -8.73
#